data_AF-A0A536PPW2-F1
#
_entry.id   AF-A0A536PPW2-F1
#
_cell.length_a   1.000
_cell.length_b   1.000
_cell.length_c   1.000
_cell.angle_alpha   90.00
_cell.angle_beta   90.00
_cell.angle_gamma   90.00
#
_symmetry.space_group_name_H-M   'P 1'
#
loop_
_entity.id
_entity.type
_entity.pdbx_description
1 polymer ?
#
loop_
_entity_poly.entity_id
_entity_poly.type
_entity_poly.pdbx_seq_one_letter_code
_entity_poly.pdbx_strand_id
1 'polypeptide(L)'
;MRRATPLSILTVAALLGGCSSTPAGRPAATSHTASPSATASDTPAATAASGVPQLDHVVWVLLENRSYNAVIGSSSAPYINGLVNQGALATNYFALGHPSLPNYAGLTSGQSFPNAFSDCSPSVFCQSDALNIADRLEAAGLTWREYAESMPGPCGRRNSGSYLVRHNPWVYYTDITGARCTSHVLTYSSLANDFGSTNTTPSFSFVTPNACNNGHDCSTATADNWLSQNLPTILGSPAFTQQRSLLVITYDEGSGSNHIPTILAGPSVRAGSSTSATYTHYSLLHTLELAFGLQPLTENDAGAPPIMGIWN
;
A
#
# COMPACT_ATOMS: atom_id res chain seq x y z
N MET A 1 7.80 64.07 -37.62
CA MET A 1 6.38 64.24 -38.01
C MET A 1 5.53 63.40 -37.08
N ARG A 2 4.64 64.04 -36.33
CA ARG A 2 3.68 63.42 -35.39
C ARG A 2 2.50 62.85 -36.18
N ARG A 3 1.90 61.74 -35.73
CA ARG A 3 0.47 61.66 -35.35
C ARG A 3 0.07 60.25 -34.87
N ALA A 4 -0.56 60.25 -33.71
CA ALA A 4 -1.33 59.16 -33.11
C ALA A 4 -2.80 59.25 -33.53
N THR A 5 -3.53 58.13 -33.42
CA THR A 5 -4.99 58.01 -33.64
C THR A 5 -5.53 56.82 -32.82
N PRO A 6 -6.84 56.77 -32.48
CA PRO A 6 -7.28 57.00 -31.10
C PRO A 6 -8.08 55.85 -30.46
N LEU A 7 -8.35 56.05 -29.17
CA LEU A 7 -9.15 55.23 -28.25
C LEU A 7 -10.65 55.61 -28.35
N SER A 8 -11.54 54.62 -28.43
CA SER A 8 -13.01 54.83 -28.41
C SER A 8 -13.61 54.34 -27.09
N ILE A 9 -14.31 55.25 -26.41
CA ILE A 9 -15.11 55.03 -25.20
C ILE A 9 -16.58 54.95 -25.63
N LEU A 10 -17.33 53.94 -25.17
CA LEU A 10 -18.76 53.84 -25.37
C LEU A 10 -19.50 53.95 -24.03
N THR A 11 -20.23 55.05 -23.87
CA THR A 11 -21.15 55.36 -22.78
C THR A 11 -22.55 54.87 -23.14
N VAL A 12 -23.25 54.19 -22.23
CA VAL A 12 -24.69 53.93 -22.36
C VAL A 12 -25.42 54.57 -21.18
N ALA A 13 -26.36 55.47 -21.51
CA ALA A 13 -27.17 56.24 -20.59
C ALA A 13 -28.48 55.53 -20.24
N ALA A 14 -28.92 55.77 -19.00
CA ALA A 14 -30.17 55.28 -18.42
C ALA A 14 -31.41 56.02 -18.95
N LEU A 15 -32.54 55.32 -19.00
CA LEU A 15 -33.89 55.90 -19.15
C LEU A 15 -34.80 55.36 -18.05
N LEU A 16 -35.32 56.29 -17.25
CA LEU A 16 -36.32 56.11 -16.20
C LEU A 16 -37.73 56.18 -16.80
N GLY A 17 -38.64 55.34 -16.29
CA GLY A 17 -40.09 55.48 -16.49
C GLY A 17 -40.87 54.73 -15.40
N GLY A 18 -41.41 55.45 -14.42
CA GLY A 18 -42.52 55.00 -13.57
C GLY A 18 -43.86 55.25 -14.29
N CYS A 19 -45.06 54.89 -13.81
CA CYS A 19 -45.61 54.31 -12.60
C CYS A 19 -47.02 53.79 -12.97
N SER A 20 -47.57 52.78 -12.28
CA SER A 20 -48.93 52.76 -11.70
C SER A 20 -49.39 51.34 -11.34
N SER A 21 -50.10 51.25 -10.21
CA SER A 21 -50.43 50.07 -9.42
C SER A 21 -51.90 49.65 -9.54
N THR A 22 -52.18 48.36 -9.31
CA THR A 22 -53.32 47.88 -8.47
C THR A 22 -53.20 46.36 -8.22
N PRO A 23 -53.74 45.83 -7.10
CA PRO A 23 -53.29 44.60 -6.46
C PRO A 23 -54.23 43.40 -6.70
N ALA A 24 -53.68 42.19 -6.74
CA ALA A 24 -54.48 40.97 -6.67
C ALA A 24 -53.74 39.85 -5.88
N GLY A 25 -54.35 39.45 -4.77
CA GLY A 25 -54.33 38.08 -4.25
C GLY A 25 -53.02 37.49 -3.75
N ARG A 26 -52.79 37.55 -2.44
CA ARG A 26 -51.80 36.74 -1.72
C ARG A 26 -52.37 35.32 -1.48
N PRO A 27 -51.75 34.23 -1.95
CA PRO A 27 -51.95 32.93 -1.33
C PRO A 27 -50.98 32.79 -0.13
N ALA A 28 -51.48 32.12 0.90
CA ALA A 28 -50.82 31.90 2.18
C ALA A 28 -49.49 31.14 2.06
N ALA A 29 -48.56 31.47 2.95
CA ALA A 29 -47.29 30.77 3.11
C ALA A 29 -47.52 29.31 3.54
N THR A 30 -47.09 28.36 2.72
CA THR A 30 -46.87 26.98 3.16
C THR A 30 -45.52 26.91 3.84
N SER A 31 -45.56 26.77 5.16
CA SER A 31 -44.44 26.38 6.01
C SER A 31 -43.89 25.04 5.54
N HIS A 32 -42.75 25.04 4.86
CA HIS A 32 -41.99 23.83 4.61
C HIS A 32 -41.27 23.45 5.91
N THR A 33 -41.84 22.45 6.59
CA THR A 33 -41.19 21.68 7.65
C THR A 33 -39.81 21.22 7.17
N ALA A 34 -38.77 21.67 7.87
CA ALA A 34 -37.40 21.24 7.63
C ALA A 34 -37.32 19.71 7.84
N SER A 35 -36.93 19.01 6.78
CA SER A 35 -36.58 17.59 6.83
C SER A 35 -35.35 17.42 7.72
N PRO A 36 -35.29 16.42 8.61
CA PRO A 36 -34.15 16.28 9.51
C PRO A 36 -32.90 15.96 8.70
N SER A 37 -31.84 16.72 8.99
CA SER A 37 -30.48 16.50 8.51
C SER A 37 -30.06 15.09 8.92
N ALA A 38 -29.77 14.23 7.95
CA ALA A 38 -29.17 12.93 8.22
C ALA A 38 -27.77 13.16 8.80
N THR A 39 -27.62 12.92 10.10
CA THR A 39 -26.33 12.68 10.72
C THR A 39 -25.67 11.50 10.01
N ALA A 40 -24.53 11.75 9.37
CA ALA A 40 -23.64 10.69 8.93
C ALA A 40 -23.16 9.96 10.20
N SER A 41 -23.73 8.78 10.46
CA SER A 41 -23.21 7.87 11.46
C SER A 41 -21.94 7.24 10.92
N ASP A 42 -20.81 7.54 11.58
CA ASP A 42 -19.61 6.71 11.52
C ASP A 42 -20.01 5.26 11.73
N THR A 43 -19.87 4.45 10.68
CA THR A 43 -20.24 3.04 10.71
C THR A 43 -18.96 2.19 10.71
N PRO A 44 -18.44 1.78 11.88
CA PRO A 44 -17.40 0.77 11.96
C PRO A 44 -18.02 -0.64 11.87
N ALA A 45 -18.85 -0.91 10.87
CA ALA A 45 -19.53 -2.21 10.70
C ALA A 45 -19.02 -3.05 9.53
N ALA A 46 -18.29 -2.46 8.57
CA ALA A 46 -17.76 -3.21 7.42
C ALA A 46 -16.67 -4.21 7.82
N THR A 47 -15.94 -3.93 8.90
CA THR A 47 -14.74 -4.69 9.29
C THR A 47 -15.02 -5.98 10.06
N ALA A 48 -16.16 -6.11 10.73
CA ALA A 48 -16.53 -7.35 11.40
C ALA A 48 -17.11 -8.41 10.44
N ALA A 49 -17.62 -7.98 9.27
CA ALA A 49 -18.30 -8.86 8.31
C ALA A 49 -17.35 -9.57 7.33
N SER A 50 -16.10 -9.10 7.18
CA SER A 50 -15.14 -9.66 6.22
C SER A 50 -14.46 -10.94 6.72
N GLY A 51 -14.47 -11.20 8.03
CA GLY A 51 -13.77 -12.32 8.66
C GLY A 51 -12.23 -12.20 8.66
N VAL A 52 -11.70 -11.06 8.20
CA VAL A 52 -10.29 -10.67 8.39
C VAL A 52 -10.17 -9.96 9.74
N PRO A 53 -9.27 -10.39 10.64
CA PRO A 53 -9.11 -9.73 11.93
C PRO A 53 -8.56 -8.32 11.76
N GLN A 54 -8.95 -7.44 12.66
CA GLN A 54 -8.30 -6.14 12.82
C GLN A 54 -6.85 -6.34 13.29
N LEU A 55 -5.90 -5.67 12.63
CA LEU A 55 -4.47 -5.75 12.93
C LEU A 55 -3.94 -4.42 13.46
N ASP A 56 -3.00 -4.51 14.38
CA ASP A 56 -2.28 -3.35 14.91
C ASP A 56 -1.04 -3.05 14.07
N HIS A 57 -0.32 -4.10 13.64
CA HIS A 57 0.91 -3.99 12.85
C HIS A 57 1.00 -5.04 11.74
N VAL A 58 1.43 -4.62 10.56
CA VAL A 58 1.75 -5.48 9.43
C VAL A 58 3.18 -5.22 8.98
N VAL A 59 3.95 -6.28 8.79
CA VAL A 59 5.25 -6.24 8.12
C VAL A 59 5.15 -7.03 6.83
N TRP A 60 5.32 -6.35 5.70
CA TRP A 60 5.34 -6.95 4.38
C TRP A 60 6.77 -6.96 3.86
N VAL A 61 7.39 -8.14 3.86
CA VAL A 61 8.70 -8.37 3.26
C VAL A 61 8.48 -8.83 1.82
N LEU A 62 9.01 -8.07 0.87
CA LEU A 62 8.91 -8.39 -0.55
C LEU A 62 10.27 -8.82 -1.11
N LEU A 63 10.31 -10.08 -1.54
CA LEU A 63 11.44 -10.74 -2.17
C LEU A 63 11.26 -10.77 -3.69
N GLU A 64 12.23 -11.30 -4.43
CA GLU A 64 12.27 -11.16 -5.88
C GLU A 64 12.36 -12.50 -6.63
N ASN A 65 11.60 -12.61 -7.72
CA ASN A 65 11.78 -13.56 -8.83
C ASN A 65 11.99 -15.02 -8.40
N ARG A 66 11.08 -15.56 -7.59
CA ARG A 66 11.07 -17.00 -7.24
C ARG A 66 9.69 -17.60 -7.36
N SER A 67 9.61 -18.66 -8.16
CA SER A 67 8.42 -19.50 -8.27
C SER A 67 8.21 -20.32 -7.00
N TYR A 68 6.95 -20.66 -6.71
CA TYR A 68 6.53 -21.39 -5.52
C TYR A 68 7.42 -22.60 -5.19
N ASN A 69 7.64 -23.50 -6.15
CA ASN A 69 8.42 -24.72 -5.97
C ASN A 69 9.94 -24.50 -5.85
N ALA A 70 10.45 -23.30 -6.13
CA ALA A 70 11.85 -22.96 -5.90
C ALA A 70 12.16 -22.69 -4.41
N VAL A 71 11.11 -22.47 -3.60
CA VAL A 71 11.21 -22.09 -2.19
C VAL A 71 10.48 -23.09 -1.31
N ILE A 72 9.19 -23.33 -1.56
CA ILE A 72 8.39 -24.24 -0.74
C ILE A 72 8.83 -25.69 -0.97
N GLY A 73 9.19 -26.37 0.11
CA GLY A 73 9.78 -27.72 0.11
C GLY A 73 11.27 -27.78 -0.27
N SER A 74 11.88 -26.65 -0.62
CA SER A 74 13.29 -26.59 -1.03
C SER A 74 14.24 -26.64 0.17
N SER A 75 15.28 -27.47 0.10
CA SER A 75 16.37 -27.49 1.10
C SER A 75 17.24 -26.24 1.07
N SER A 76 17.09 -25.39 0.04
CA SER A 76 17.73 -24.07 -0.02
C SER A 76 16.94 -22.97 0.71
N ALA A 77 15.77 -23.29 1.29
CA ALA A 77 14.97 -22.32 2.05
C ALA A 77 14.50 -22.88 3.43
N PRO A 78 15.40 -23.42 4.27
CA PRO A 78 15.00 -24.07 5.52
C PRO A 78 14.29 -23.12 6.49
N TYR A 79 14.66 -21.84 6.55
CA TYR A 79 14.03 -20.88 7.46
C TYR A 79 12.59 -20.57 7.03
N ILE A 80 12.36 -20.25 5.76
CA ILE A 80 11.01 -20.01 5.21
C ILE A 80 10.13 -21.26 5.40
N ASN A 81 10.63 -22.46 5.10
CA ASN A 81 9.86 -23.70 5.30
C ASN A 81 9.60 -24.00 6.79
N GLY A 82 10.50 -23.59 7.68
CA GLY A 82 10.27 -23.61 9.12
C GLY A 82 9.15 -22.66 9.55
N LEU A 83 9.10 -21.45 8.98
CA LEU A 83 8.06 -20.45 9.24
C LEU A 83 6.69 -20.92 8.77
N VAL A 84 6.58 -21.64 7.65
CA VAL A 84 5.31 -22.22 7.19
C VAL A 84 4.65 -23.08 8.28
N ASN A 85 5.43 -23.87 9.03
CA ASN A 85 4.89 -24.69 10.12
C ASN A 85 4.43 -23.87 11.33
N GLN A 86 4.97 -22.67 11.52
CA GLN A 86 4.65 -21.78 12.63
C GLN A 86 3.58 -20.73 12.27
N GLY A 87 3.32 -20.55 10.98
CA GLY A 87 2.38 -19.58 10.43
C GLY A 87 1.38 -20.25 9.50
N ALA A 88 1.18 -19.67 8.34
CA ALA A 88 0.29 -20.15 7.30
C ALA A 88 0.88 -19.97 5.91
N LEU A 89 0.36 -20.76 4.97
CA LEU A 89 0.76 -20.75 3.57
C LEU A 89 -0.44 -20.51 2.65
N ALA A 90 -0.38 -19.47 1.83
CA ALA A 90 -1.28 -19.33 0.68
C ALA A 90 -0.70 -20.15 -0.48
N THR A 91 -1.26 -21.33 -0.72
CA THR A 91 -0.67 -22.33 -1.64
C THR A 91 -0.92 -22.01 -3.10
N ASN A 92 -1.84 -21.09 -3.40
CA ASN A 92 -2.28 -20.76 -4.74
C ASN A 92 -2.29 -19.24 -4.97
N TYR A 93 -1.10 -18.63 -4.84
CA TYR A 93 -0.89 -17.18 -4.94
C TYR A 93 -0.09 -16.82 -6.19
N PHE A 94 -0.54 -15.81 -6.94
CA PHE A 94 0.08 -15.38 -8.20
C PHE A 94 0.48 -13.90 -8.20
N ALA A 95 1.66 -13.61 -8.73
CA ALA A 95 2.04 -12.25 -9.08
C ALA A 95 1.15 -11.68 -10.21
N LEU A 96 1.12 -10.36 -10.36
CA LEU A 96 0.25 -9.69 -11.34
C LEU A 96 0.79 -9.82 -12.77
N GLY A 97 2.12 -9.91 -12.92
CA GLY A 97 2.73 -9.97 -14.24
C GLY A 97 4.25 -9.83 -14.19
N HIS A 98 4.79 -9.34 -15.31
CA HIS A 98 6.20 -9.01 -15.48
C HIS A 98 6.33 -7.65 -16.16
N PRO A 99 7.39 -6.86 -15.90
CA PRO A 99 8.48 -7.12 -14.94
C PRO A 99 8.10 -6.73 -13.48
N SER A 100 9.10 -6.69 -12.59
CA SER A 100 8.99 -6.35 -11.17
C SER A 100 8.22 -5.06 -10.89
N LEU A 101 8.64 -3.90 -11.42
CA LEU A 101 8.08 -2.59 -11.05
C LEU A 101 6.54 -2.50 -11.16
N PRO A 102 5.88 -3.00 -12.22
CA PRO A 102 4.41 -3.06 -12.26
C PRO A 102 3.78 -3.85 -11.10
N ASN A 103 4.42 -4.90 -10.58
CA ASN A 103 3.94 -5.62 -9.39
C ASN A 103 4.01 -4.72 -8.15
N TYR A 104 5.12 -4.00 -7.95
CA TYR A 104 5.28 -3.02 -6.86
C TYR A 104 4.24 -1.89 -6.90
N ALA A 105 3.89 -1.42 -8.11
CA ALA A 105 2.81 -0.48 -8.30
C ALA A 105 1.46 -1.10 -7.89
N GLY A 106 1.14 -2.28 -8.43
CA GLY A 106 -0.14 -2.95 -8.18
C GLY A 106 -0.37 -3.32 -6.72
N LEU A 107 0.68 -3.80 -6.03
CA LEU A 107 0.58 -4.21 -4.63
C LEU A 107 0.42 -3.03 -3.65
N THR A 108 0.82 -1.81 -4.05
CA THR A 108 0.71 -0.61 -3.20
C THR A 108 -0.42 0.34 -3.61
N SER A 109 -0.93 0.28 -4.85
CA SER A 109 -1.99 1.18 -5.35
C SER A 109 -3.25 0.50 -5.89
N GLY A 110 -3.29 -0.84 -5.97
CA GLY A 110 -4.39 -1.54 -6.62
C GLY A 110 -4.39 -1.41 -8.15
N GLN A 111 -3.40 -0.74 -8.74
CA GLN A 111 -3.27 -0.56 -10.18
C GLN A 111 -1.81 -0.44 -10.62
N SER A 112 -1.54 -0.63 -11.91
CA SER A 112 -0.20 -0.33 -12.44
C SER A 112 0.01 1.19 -12.54
N PHE A 113 1.26 1.65 -12.46
CA PHE A 113 1.56 3.04 -12.80
C PHE A 113 1.33 3.25 -14.30
N PRO A 114 0.71 4.37 -14.73
CA PRO A 114 0.35 4.59 -16.14
C PRO A 114 1.50 4.45 -17.14
N ASN A 115 2.76 4.58 -16.69
CA ASN A 115 3.96 4.47 -17.52
C ASN A 115 4.95 3.38 -17.06
N ALA A 116 4.61 2.54 -16.08
CA ALA A 116 5.48 1.44 -15.64
C ALA A 116 5.19 0.16 -16.42
N PHE A 117 5.26 0.22 -17.75
CA PHE A 117 5.15 -0.98 -18.61
C PHE A 117 6.44 -1.82 -18.61
N SER A 118 7.51 -1.28 -18.04
CA SER A 118 8.79 -1.92 -17.83
C SER A 118 9.43 -1.38 -16.55
N ASP A 119 10.52 -2.01 -16.11
CA ASP A 119 11.36 -1.43 -15.07
C ASP A 119 11.98 -0.11 -15.56
N CYS A 120 11.89 0.92 -14.72
CA CYS A 120 12.46 2.23 -14.98
C CYS A 120 12.88 2.89 -13.66
N SER A 121 13.78 3.88 -13.74
CA SER A 121 14.13 4.71 -12.58
C SER A 121 13.07 5.81 -12.38
N PRO A 122 12.83 6.28 -11.14
CA PRO A 122 11.88 7.35 -10.88
C PRO A 122 12.20 8.60 -11.72
N SER A 123 11.23 9.05 -12.50
CA SER A 123 11.35 10.24 -13.35
C SER A 123 9.97 10.75 -13.74
N VAL A 124 9.90 11.89 -14.43
CA VAL A 124 8.63 12.40 -14.95
C VAL A 124 7.93 11.45 -15.94
N PHE A 125 8.69 10.49 -16.52
CA PHE A 125 8.17 9.46 -17.41
C PHE A 125 7.91 8.12 -16.71
N CYS A 126 8.26 8.02 -15.42
CA CYS A 126 8.15 6.81 -14.62
C CYS A 126 7.86 7.23 -13.18
N GLN A 127 6.61 7.66 -12.98
CA GLN A 127 6.04 8.12 -11.71
C GLN A 127 4.51 7.97 -11.78
N SER A 128 3.84 8.12 -10.63
CA SER A 128 2.39 8.00 -10.51
C SER A 128 1.81 9.05 -9.56
N ASP A 129 0.60 9.52 -9.84
CA ASP A 129 -0.24 10.33 -8.96
C ASP A 129 -1.43 9.51 -8.39
N ALA A 130 -1.41 8.20 -8.57
CA ALA A 130 -2.39 7.29 -8.00
C ALA A 130 -2.40 7.35 -6.47
N LEU A 131 -3.61 7.27 -5.90
CA LEU A 131 -3.76 6.93 -4.49
C LEU A 131 -3.10 5.58 -4.20
N ASN A 132 -2.50 5.47 -3.03
CA ASN A 132 -1.82 4.28 -2.56
C ASN A 132 -2.16 3.97 -1.09
N ILE A 133 -1.74 2.80 -0.61
CA ILE A 133 -2.07 2.35 0.75
C ILE A 133 -1.52 3.29 1.83
N ALA A 134 -0.40 4.00 1.60
CA ALA A 134 0.11 4.99 2.55
C ALA A 134 -0.86 6.16 2.72
N ASP A 135 -1.53 6.61 1.66
CA ASP A 135 -2.55 7.66 1.74
C ASP A 135 -3.75 7.20 2.58
N ARG A 136 -4.17 5.94 2.41
CA ARG A 136 -5.28 5.36 3.18
C ARG A 136 -4.91 5.23 4.66
N LEU A 137 -3.71 4.77 4.96
CA LEU A 137 -3.20 4.64 6.32
C LEU A 137 -3.14 6.01 7.01
N GLU A 138 -2.52 7.01 6.38
CA GLU A 138 -2.41 8.36 6.95
C GLU A 138 -3.78 9.02 7.15
N ALA A 139 -4.72 8.85 6.20
CA ALA A 139 -6.09 9.34 6.33
C ALA A 139 -6.85 8.69 7.51
N ALA A 140 -6.50 7.46 7.88
CA ALA A 140 -7.02 6.75 9.05
C ALA A 140 -6.25 7.05 10.35
N GLY A 141 -5.22 7.92 10.30
CA GLY A 141 -4.36 8.21 11.45
C GLY A 141 -3.37 7.08 11.79
N LEU A 142 -3.14 6.16 10.86
CA LEU A 142 -2.19 5.06 10.99
C LEU A 142 -0.82 5.46 10.42
N THR A 143 0.23 4.80 10.92
CA THR A 143 1.61 5.10 10.53
C THR A 143 2.15 4.06 9.56
N TRP A 144 3.07 4.47 8.68
CA TRP A 144 3.72 3.57 7.75
C TRP A 144 5.21 3.86 7.61
N ARG A 145 6.00 2.83 7.25
CA ARG A 145 7.43 2.93 6.95
C ARG A 145 7.83 1.99 5.83
N GLU A 146 8.81 2.41 5.05
CA GLU A 146 9.65 1.55 4.23
C GLU A 146 10.99 1.35 4.93
N TYR A 147 11.54 0.15 4.82
CA TYR A 147 12.86 -0.23 5.30
C TYR A 147 13.62 -0.95 4.17
N ALA A 148 14.33 -0.15 3.38
CA ALA A 148 15.11 -0.66 2.25
C ALA A 148 16.56 -0.96 2.66
N GLU A 149 17.01 -2.19 2.42
CA GLU A 149 18.40 -2.59 2.67
C GLU A 149 19.36 -1.93 1.67
N SER A 150 20.53 -1.52 2.16
CA SER A 150 21.56 -0.85 1.38
C SER A 150 21.15 0.50 0.74
N MET A 151 19.95 1.00 1.04
CA MET A 151 19.55 2.35 0.61
C MET A 151 20.51 3.37 1.25
N PRO A 152 21.13 4.29 0.47
CA PRO A 152 22.24 5.10 0.95
C PRO A 152 21.84 6.16 1.98
N GLY A 153 20.54 6.43 2.12
CA GLY A 153 19.94 7.34 3.08
C GLY A 153 18.43 7.44 2.85
N PRO A 154 17.68 8.09 3.75
CA PRO A 154 16.24 8.25 3.59
C PRO A 154 15.84 8.84 2.23
N CYS A 155 14.73 8.36 1.68
CA CYS A 155 14.23 8.77 0.37
C CYS A 155 15.25 8.57 -0.78
N GLY A 156 15.93 7.42 -0.83
CA GLY A 156 16.89 7.08 -1.89
C GLY A 156 16.21 6.88 -3.25
N ARG A 157 16.38 7.83 -4.19
CA ARG A 157 15.72 7.82 -5.52
C ARG A 157 16.57 7.27 -6.68
N ARG A 158 17.72 6.66 -6.39
CA ARG A 158 18.65 6.14 -7.40
C ARG A 158 19.28 4.84 -6.90
N ASN A 159 19.66 3.97 -7.84
CA ASN A 159 20.47 2.79 -7.51
C ASN A 159 21.76 3.22 -6.79
N SER A 160 22.17 2.44 -5.79
CA SER A 160 23.41 2.68 -5.05
C SER A 160 23.92 1.37 -4.46
N GLY A 161 25.11 0.92 -4.87
CA GLY A 161 25.59 -0.41 -4.50
C GLY A 161 24.56 -1.49 -4.85
N SER A 162 24.16 -2.28 -3.84
CA SER A 162 23.13 -3.32 -3.97
C SER A 162 21.69 -2.81 -3.81
N TYR A 163 21.46 -1.53 -3.52
CA TYR A 163 20.12 -0.95 -3.50
C TYR A 163 19.62 -0.68 -4.92
N LEU A 164 18.47 -1.24 -5.24
CA LEU A 164 17.80 -1.13 -6.53
C LEU A 164 16.52 -0.34 -6.36
N VAL A 165 16.48 0.88 -6.90
CA VAL A 165 15.37 1.82 -6.66
C VAL A 165 14.02 1.30 -7.15
N ARG A 166 14.02 0.43 -8.15
CA ARG A 166 12.81 -0.18 -8.71
C ARG A 166 12.05 -1.08 -7.75
N HIS A 167 12.69 -1.54 -6.66
CA HIS A 167 12.03 -2.31 -5.61
C HIS A 167 11.48 -1.41 -4.48
N ASN A 168 11.58 -0.09 -4.61
CA ASN A 168 11.03 0.87 -3.65
C ASN A 168 9.87 1.63 -4.33
N PRO A 169 8.61 1.21 -4.15
CA PRO A 169 7.47 1.81 -4.85
C PRO A 169 7.24 3.26 -4.44
N TRP A 170 7.55 3.59 -3.19
CA TRP A 170 7.20 4.86 -2.57
C TRP A 170 7.82 6.06 -3.28
N VAL A 171 9.02 5.92 -3.83
CA VAL A 171 9.71 7.00 -4.54
C VAL A 171 9.16 7.28 -5.94
N TYR A 172 8.24 6.46 -6.44
CA TYR A 172 7.55 6.67 -7.73
C TYR A 172 6.28 7.51 -7.58
N TYR A 173 5.70 7.60 -6.38
CA TYR A 173 4.54 8.45 -6.15
C TYR A 173 4.93 9.93 -6.10
N THR A 174 4.16 10.76 -6.80
CA THR A 174 4.43 12.20 -6.96
C THR A 174 4.15 13.01 -5.71
N ASP A 175 3.34 12.48 -4.80
CA ASP A 175 2.96 13.06 -3.51
C ASP A 175 3.85 12.57 -2.34
N ILE A 176 4.54 11.43 -2.49
CA ILE A 176 5.57 10.96 -1.53
C ILE A 176 6.92 11.58 -1.89
N THR A 177 7.05 12.87 -1.58
CA THR A 177 8.26 13.65 -1.83
C THR A 177 8.66 14.48 -0.60
N GLY A 178 9.82 15.14 -0.64
CA GLY A 178 10.28 16.04 0.42
C GLY A 178 10.26 15.40 1.81
N ALA A 179 9.67 16.10 2.78
CA ALA A 179 9.61 15.66 4.18
C ALA A 179 8.80 14.37 4.38
N ARG A 180 7.74 14.15 3.60
CA ARG A 180 6.94 12.92 3.66
C ARG A 180 7.81 11.72 3.28
N CYS A 181 8.55 11.84 2.18
CA CYS A 181 9.46 10.79 1.76
C CYS A 181 10.60 10.56 2.77
N THR A 182 11.29 11.60 3.24
CA THR A 182 12.44 11.41 4.15
C THR A 182 12.08 10.92 5.55
N SER A 183 10.83 11.05 5.99
CA SER A 183 10.37 10.55 7.28
C SER A 183 9.75 9.15 7.23
N HIS A 184 9.30 8.70 6.05
CA HIS A 184 8.67 7.38 5.90
C HIS A 184 9.53 6.39 5.12
N VAL A 185 10.35 6.85 4.18
CA VAL A 185 11.20 6.00 3.33
C VAL A 185 12.59 5.88 3.92
N LEU A 186 12.80 4.89 4.78
CA LEU A 186 13.97 4.76 5.63
C LEU A 186 14.88 3.60 5.22
N THR A 187 16.14 3.69 5.63
CA THR A 187 17.09 2.59 5.48
C THR A 187 16.74 1.46 6.44
N TYR A 188 17.04 0.22 6.07
CA TYR A 188 16.75 -0.95 6.89
C TYR A 188 17.31 -0.88 8.33
N SER A 189 18.44 -0.19 8.52
CA SER A 189 19.04 0.03 9.84
C SER A 189 18.14 0.79 10.84
N SER A 190 17.09 1.46 10.36
CA SER A 190 16.13 2.18 11.22
C SER A 190 15.11 1.23 11.88
N LEU A 191 14.91 0.04 11.31
CA LEU A 191 13.85 -0.89 11.70
C LEU A 191 13.93 -1.28 13.18
N ALA A 192 15.12 -1.63 13.68
CA ALA A 192 15.27 -2.09 15.05
C ALA A 192 14.88 -1.03 16.10
N ASN A 193 15.08 0.26 15.78
CA ASN A 193 14.66 1.35 16.67
C ASN A 193 13.14 1.48 16.71
N ASP A 194 12.49 1.46 15.54
CA ASP A 194 11.04 1.59 15.45
C ASP A 194 10.34 0.38 16.09
N PHE A 195 10.89 -0.83 15.95
CA PHE A 195 10.37 -2.06 16.58
C PHE A 195 10.71 -2.22 18.07
N GLY A 196 11.38 -1.25 18.69
CA GLY A 196 11.78 -1.29 20.09
C GLY A 196 10.61 -1.24 21.09
N SER A 197 9.43 -0.78 20.67
CA SER A 197 8.22 -0.73 21.50
C SER A 197 6.94 -0.76 20.67
N THR A 198 5.81 -1.12 21.28
CA THR A 198 4.49 -1.10 20.63
C THR A 198 4.07 0.31 20.18
N ASN A 199 4.57 1.37 20.82
CA ASN A 199 4.22 2.75 20.48
C ASN A 199 5.05 3.33 19.31
N THR A 200 6.20 2.73 19.01
CA THR A 200 7.09 3.17 17.95
C THR A 200 6.95 2.33 16.69
N THR A 201 6.47 1.09 16.81
CA THR A 201 6.27 0.21 15.66
C THR A 201 5.22 0.81 14.72
N PRO A 202 5.49 0.93 13.41
CA PRO A 202 4.53 1.44 12.45
C PRO A 202 3.33 0.50 12.30
N SER A 203 2.15 1.03 12.00
CA SER A 203 1.01 0.18 11.64
C SER A 203 1.31 -0.65 10.39
N PHE A 204 1.99 -0.07 9.40
CA PHE A 204 2.42 -0.77 8.20
C PHE A 204 3.93 -0.60 7.95
N SER A 205 4.64 -1.70 7.80
CA SER A 205 6.07 -1.72 7.49
C SER A 205 6.31 -2.49 6.21
N PHE A 206 6.89 -1.86 5.20
CA PHE A 206 7.35 -2.52 3.99
C PHE A 206 8.86 -2.72 4.08
N VAL A 207 9.33 -3.93 3.80
CA VAL A 207 10.74 -4.32 3.93
C VAL A 207 11.24 -4.82 2.60
N THR A 208 12.27 -4.16 2.08
CA THR A 208 12.87 -4.45 0.77
C THR A 208 14.32 -4.86 0.94
N PRO A 209 14.66 -6.16 0.86
CA PRO A 209 16.04 -6.61 0.86
C PRO A 209 16.79 -6.16 -0.41
N ASN A 210 18.11 -6.08 -0.32
CA ASN A 210 18.93 -5.62 -1.43
C ASN A 210 19.03 -6.67 -2.55
N ALA A 211 19.71 -6.33 -3.66
CA ALA A 211 19.87 -7.20 -4.82
C ALA A 211 20.34 -8.64 -4.50
N CYS A 212 21.19 -8.85 -3.49
CA CYS A 212 21.64 -10.19 -3.15
C CYS A 212 20.70 -10.91 -2.15
N ASN A 213 20.03 -10.17 -1.29
CA ASN A 213 19.21 -10.74 -0.23
C ASN A 213 17.72 -10.88 -0.61
N ASN A 214 17.29 -10.28 -1.72
CA ASN A 214 15.94 -10.42 -2.26
C ASN A 214 15.68 -11.82 -2.86
N GLY A 215 16.73 -12.60 -3.11
CA GLY A 215 16.64 -13.94 -3.65
C GLY A 215 16.57 -14.01 -5.17
N HIS A 216 16.81 -12.94 -5.93
CA HIS A 216 16.89 -12.97 -7.40
C HIS A 216 18.34 -12.99 -7.90
N ASP A 217 19.13 -11.95 -7.59
CA ASP A 217 20.50 -11.80 -8.11
C ASP A 217 21.48 -12.75 -7.43
N CYS A 218 21.12 -13.24 -6.23
CA CYS A 218 21.81 -14.33 -5.54
C CYS A 218 20.86 -15.51 -5.29
N SER A 219 21.38 -16.56 -4.65
CA SER A 219 20.66 -17.82 -4.44
C SER A 219 19.48 -17.67 -3.46
N THR A 220 18.49 -18.58 -3.58
CA THR A 220 17.43 -18.72 -2.57
C THR A 220 17.98 -18.91 -1.16
N ALA A 221 19.09 -19.64 -1.00
CA ALA A 221 19.74 -19.84 0.30
C ALA A 221 20.32 -18.55 0.87
N THR A 222 20.75 -17.61 0.02
CA THR A 222 21.22 -16.30 0.46
C THR A 222 20.08 -15.49 1.06
N ALA A 223 18.93 -15.44 0.38
CA ALA A 223 17.73 -14.77 0.88
C ALA A 223 17.21 -15.42 2.17
N ASP A 224 17.12 -16.75 2.20
CA ASP A 224 16.67 -17.50 3.38
C ASP A 224 17.58 -17.24 4.61
N ASN A 225 18.90 -17.24 4.41
CA ASN A 225 19.86 -16.89 5.46
C ASN A 225 19.67 -15.45 5.94
N TRP A 226 19.47 -14.49 5.03
CA TRP A 226 19.19 -13.10 5.41
C TRP A 226 17.93 -13.01 6.26
N LEU A 227 16.83 -13.66 5.85
CA LEU A 227 15.58 -13.69 6.61
C LEU A 227 15.80 -14.29 8.01
N SER A 228 16.55 -15.39 8.11
CA SER A 228 16.84 -16.05 9.38
C SER A 228 17.58 -15.15 10.38
N GLN A 229 18.38 -14.21 9.90
CA GLN A 229 19.15 -13.26 10.72
C GLN A 229 18.35 -12.01 11.07
N ASN A 230 17.37 -11.65 10.24
CA ASN A 230 16.71 -10.35 10.30
C ASN A 230 15.30 -10.41 10.89
N LEU A 231 14.50 -11.39 10.50
CA LEU A 231 13.12 -11.52 10.97
C LEU A 231 12.96 -11.82 12.47
N PRO A 232 13.92 -12.43 13.19
CA PRO A 232 13.83 -12.54 14.65
C PRO A 232 13.69 -11.18 15.37
N THR A 233 14.24 -10.09 14.81
CA THR A 233 14.06 -8.74 15.37
C THR A 233 12.59 -8.29 15.30
N ILE A 234 11.89 -8.65 14.23
CA ILE A 234 10.47 -8.35 14.04
C ILE A 234 9.61 -9.28 14.90
N LEU A 235 9.79 -10.59 14.75
CA LEU A 235 8.97 -11.61 15.41
C LEU A 235 9.14 -11.62 16.94
N GLY A 236 10.32 -11.21 17.44
CA GLY A 236 10.59 -11.06 18.87
C GLY A 236 10.23 -9.69 19.45
N SER A 237 9.76 -8.75 18.63
CA SER A 237 9.44 -7.39 19.09
C SER A 237 8.22 -7.35 20.03
N PRO A 238 8.05 -6.29 20.84
CA PRO A 238 6.83 -6.06 21.61
C PRO A 238 5.56 -6.10 20.75
N ALA A 239 5.59 -5.55 19.53
CA ALA A 239 4.45 -5.58 18.62
C ALA A 239 4.03 -7.02 18.26
N PHE A 240 4.98 -7.92 18.00
CA PHE A 240 4.66 -9.31 17.62
C PHE A 240 4.40 -10.24 18.80
N THR A 241 4.79 -9.83 20.01
CA THR A 241 4.60 -10.65 21.22
C THR A 241 3.41 -10.20 22.08
N GLN A 242 2.88 -8.99 21.86
CA GLN A 242 1.85 -8.39 22.72
C GLN A 242 0.63 -7.84 21.96
N GLN A 243 0.70 -7.70 20.63
CA GLN A 243 -0.35 -7.10 19.81
C GLN A 243 -0.72 -7.97 18.61
N ARG A 244 -1.80 -7.60 17.91
CA ARG A 244 -2.29 -8.31 16.74
C ARG A 244 -1.44 -7.92 15.54
N SER A 245 -0.35 -8.66 15.37
CA SER A 245 0.63 -8.41 14.32
C SER A 245 0.61 -9.50 13.26
N LEU A 246 1.01 -9.13 12.04
CA LEU A 246 1.14 -10.01 10.89
C LEU A 246 2.47 -9.74 10.18
N LEU A 247 3.24 -10.79 9.96
CA LEU A 247 4.36 -10.82 9.02
C LEU A 247 3.89 -11.49 7.74
N VAL A 248 4.16 -10.87 6.59
CA VAL A 248 3.94 -11.44 5.27
C VAL A 248 5.28 -11.49 4.55
N ILE A 249 5.64 -12.65 4.01
CA ILE A 249 6.78 -12.83 3.12
C ILE A 249 6.21 -13.29 1.78
N THR A 250 6.45 -12.52 0.73
CA THR A 250 6.04 -12.87 -0.63
C THR A 250 7.09 -12.43 -1.64
N TYR A 251 6.89 -12.80 -2.89
CA TYR A 251 7.75 -12.41 -4.01
C TYR A 251 6.99 -11.49 -4.95
N ASP A 252 7.67 -10.65 -5.72
CA ASP A 252 7.07 -9.74 -6.69
C ASP A 252 6.64 -10.46 -7.98
N GLU A 253 7.41 -11.45 -8.43
CA GLU A 253 7.14 -12.26 -9.62
C GLU A 253 7.82 -13.64 -9.53
N GLY A 254 7.46 -14.54 -10.46
CA GLY A 254 7.98 -15.89 -10.56
C GLY A 254 8.40 -16.24 -11.98
N SER A 255 8.29 -17.51 -12.36
CA SER A 255 8.47 -17.95 -13.74
C SER A 255 7.17 -18.53 -14.29
N GLY A 256 6.95 -18.43 -15.60
CA GLY A 256 5.84 -19.12 -16.26
C GLY A 256 4.49 -18.56 -15.85
N SER A 257 3.70 -19.31 -15.08
CA SER A 257 2.36 -18.90 -14.63
C SER A 257 2.37 -17.85 -13.53
N ASN A 258 3.54 -17.40 -13.06
CA ASN A 258 3.69 -16.45 -11.95
C ASN A 258 3.14 -16.94 -10.61
N HIS A 259 3.12 -18.26 -10.40
CA HIS A 259 2.83 -18.88 -9.10
C HIS A 259 4.02 -18.68 -8.15
N ILE A 260 3.80 -17.93 -7.07
CA ILE A 260 4.84 -17.48 -6.15
C ILE A 260 4.59 -17.93 -4.70
N PRO A 261 5.64 -18.05 -3.86
CA PRO A 261 5.47 -18.31 -2.43
C PRO A 261 4.86 -17.11 -1.71
N THR A 262 3.90 -17.36 -0.82
CA THR A 262 3.35 -16.35 0.09
C THR A 262 3.10 -16.96 1.47
N ILE A 263 3.92 -16.55 2.43
CA ILE A 263 3.92 -17.05 3.81
C ILE A 263 3.39 -15.94 4.71
N LEU A 264 2.49 -16.31 5.63
CA LEU A 264 1.93 -15.42 6.64
C LEU A 264 2.30 -15.95 8.03
N ALA A 265 2.77 -15.11 8.94
CA ALA A 265 3.20 -15.52 10.27
C ALA A 265 2.90 -14.45 11.32
N GLY A 266 3.03 -14.81 12.59
CA GLY A 266 2.79 -13.90 13.71
C GLY A 266 1.54 -14.28 14.53
N PRO A 267 1.26 -13.53 15.61
CA PRO A 267 0.25 -13.91 16.61
C PRO A 267 -1.19 -13.94 16.08
N SER A 268 -1.46 -13.27 14.95
CA SER A 268 -2.79 -13.21 14.35
C SER A 268 -3.09 -14.37 13.39
N VAL A 269 -2.10 -15.24 13.14
CA VAL A 269 -2.18 -16.35 12.20
C VAL A 269 -2.26 -17.68 12.94
N ARG A 270 -3.13 -18.56 12.48
CA ARG A 270 -3.25 -19.95 12.96
C ARG A 270 -2.09 -20.79 12.44
N ALA A 271 -1.20 -21.18 13.35
CA ALA A 271 0.00 -21.96 13.03
C ALA A 271 -0.33 -23.27 12.30
N GLY A 272 0.46 -23.61 11.29
CA GLY A 272 0.33 -24.79 10.44
C GLY A 272 -0.87 -24.78 9.49
N SER A 273 -1.57 -23.65 9.35
CA SER A 273 -2.72 -23.56 8.46
C SER A 273 -2.32 -23.26 7.01
N SER A 274 -3.24 -23.51 6.08
CA SER A 274 -3.04 -23.17 4.68
C SER A 274 -4.36 -22.85 4.01
N THR A 275 -4.28 -22.14 2.89
CA THR A 275 -5.45 -21.76 2.08
C THR A 275 -5.11 -21.91 0.60
N SER A 276 -6.05 -22.49 -0.16
CA SER A 276 -5.85 -22.87 -1.57
C SER A 276 -6.73 -22.09 -2.56
N ALA A 277 -7.52 -21.12 -2.07
CA ALA A 277 -8.20 -20.20 -2.98
C ALA A 277 -7.17 -19.42 -3.80
N THR A 278 -7.56 -18.95 -4.98
CA THR A 278 -6.67 -18.18 -5.86
C THR A 278 -6.52 -16.77 -5.32
N TYR A 279 -5.27 -16.36 -5.08
CA TYR A 279 -4.93 -15.02 -4.61
C TYR A 279 -3.94 -14.34 -5.53
N THR A 280 -3.92 -13.00 -5.48
CA THR A 280 -2.90 -12.17 -6.13
C THR A 280 -2.40 -11.07 -5.21
N HIS A 281 -1.49 -10.22 -5.68
CA HIS A 281 -1.11 -9.00 -4.95
C HIS A 281 -2.30 -8.12 -4.57
N TYR A 282 -3.35 -8.08 -5.40
CA TYR A 282 -4.59 -7.37 -5.06
C TYR A 282 -5.35 -8.02 -3.91
N SER A 283 -5.34 -9.36 -3.81
CA SER A 283 -5.94 -10.06 -2.67
C SER A 283 -5.24 -9.73 -1.36
N LEU A 284 -3.91 -9.64 -1.37
CA LEU A 284 -3.15 -9.27 -0.17
C LEU A 284 -3.39 -7.81 0.19
N LEU A 285 -3.34 -6.90 -0.78
CA LEU A 285 -3.70 -5.49 -0.57
C LEU A 285 -5.10 -5.35 0.05
N HIS A 286 -6.11 -6.00 -0.53
CA HIS A 286 -7.47 -5.99 0.00
C HIS A 286 -7.58 -6.56 1.41
N THR A 287 -6.80 -7.61 1.72
CA THR A 287 -6.72 -8.17 3.07
C THR A 287 -6.20 -7.13 4.06
N LEU A 288 -5.16 -6.38 3.71
CA LEU A 288 -4.60 -5.35 4.58
C LEU A 288 -5.53 -4.16 4.76
N GLU A 289 -6.23 -3.76 3.69
CA GLU A 289 -7.25 -2.72 3.76
C GLU A 289 -8.35 -3.10 4.74
N LEU A 290 -8.87 -4.32 4.64
CA LEU A 290 -9.84 -4.83 5.60
C LEU A 290 -9.26 -4.90 7.02
N ALA A 291 -8.03 -5.39 7.19
CA ALA A 291 -7.40 -5.50 8.50
C ALA A 291 -7.19 -4.15 9.20
N PHE A 292 -7.04 -3.06 8.45
CA PHE A 292 -6.91 -1.69 8.96
C PHE A 292 -8.20 -0.87 8.89
N GLY A 293 -9.29 -1.42 8.36
CA GLY A 293 -10.56 -0.69 8.18
C GLY A 293 -10.51 0.40 7.11
N LEU A 294 -9.68 0.21 6.08
CA LEU A 294 -9.48 1.12 4.97
C LEU A 294 -10.47 0.83 3.83
N GLN A 295 -10.72 1.85 3.01
CA GLN A 295 -11.43 1.68 1.75
C GLN A 295 -10.46 1.19 0.66
N PRO A 296 -10.91 0.30 -0.25
CA PRO A 296 -10.13 -0.07 -1.42
C PRO A 296 -9.66 1.12 -2.24
N LEU A 297 -8.52 0.98 -2.90
CA LEU A 297 -7.93 2.02 -3.76
C LEU A 297 -8.59 2.04 -5.14
N THR A 298 -8.94 0.86 -5.67
CA THR A 298 -9.50 0.67 -7.01
C THR A 298 -10.57 -0.42 -7.04
N GLU A 299 -11.07 -0.76 -8.23
CA GLU A 299 -11.93 -1.94 -8.42
C GLU A 299 -11.15 -3.27 -8.39
N ASN A 300 -9.83 -3.26 -8.65
CA ASN A 300 -9.03 -4.47 -8.74
C ASN A 300 -8.85 -5.15 -7.37
N ASP A 301 -8.44 -4.37 -6.38
CA ASP A 301 -8.35 -4.74 -4.98
C ASP A 301 -9.73 -4.92 -4.35
N ALA A 302 -10.70 -4.02 -4.61
CA ALA A 302 -12.07 -4.21 -4.13
C ALA A 302 -12.71 -5.53 -4.61
N GLY A 303 -12.39 -5.96 -5.83
CA GLY A 303 -12.88 -7.21 -6.42
C GLY A 303 -12.04 -8.44 -6.09
N ALA A 304 -10.88 -8.29 -5.46
CA ALA A 304 -9.99 -9.40 -5.14
C ALA A 304 -10.45 -10.11 -3.85
N PRO A 305 -10.49 -11.46 -3.82
CA PRO A 305 -10.88 -12.17 -2.61
C PRO A 305 -9.83 -11.94 -1.51
N PRO A 306 -10.22 -11.56 -0.28
CA PRO A 306 -9.28 -11.44 0.82
C PRO A 306 -8.77 -12.82 1.25
N ILE A 307 -7.59 -12.86 1.85
CA ILE A 307 -6.96 -14.10 2.33
C ILE A 307 -7.74 -14.58 3.55
N MET A 308 -8.30 -15.80 3.45
CA MET A 308 -9.19 -16.37 4.46
C MET A 308 -8.76 -17.79 4.85
N GLY A 309 -9.24 -18.25 6.01
CA GLY A 309 -9.01 -19.60 6.52
C GLY A 309 -7.70 -19.79 7.30
N ILE A 310 -6.99 -18.70 7.57
CA ILE A 310 -5.68 -18.71 8.24
C ILE A 310 -5.63 -17.93 9.55
N TRP A 311 -6.69 -17.20 9.89
CA TRP A 311 -6.72 -16.32 11.08
C TRP A 311 -7.06 -17.10 12.36
N ASN A 312 -6.63 -16.57 13.52
CA ASN A 312 -7.00 -17.07 14.86
C ASN A 312 -8.38 -16.60 15.32
#